data_AF-N9VJN7-F1
#
_entry.id   AF-N9VJN7-F1
#
_cell.length_a   1.000
_cell.length_b   1.000
_cell.length_c   1.000
_cell.angle_alpha   90.00
_cell.angle_beta   90.00
_cell.angle_gamma   90.00
#
_symmetry.space_group_name_H-M   'P 1'
#
loop_
_entity.id
_entity.type
_entity.pdbx_description
1 polymer ?
#
loop_
_entity_poly.entity_id
_entity_poly.type
_entity_poly.pdbx_seq_one_letter_code
_entity_poly.pdbx_strand_id
1 'polypeptide(L)' 'MDIREVRPGMYCQTREGAAWVLEVDRQNRLVLLQREDETTPVQVCVDDILDSGE' A
#
# COMPACT_ATOMS: atom_id res chain seq x y z
N MET A 1 4.64 -1.37 8.78
CA MET A 1 3.86 -2.53 8.32
C MET A 1 4.76 -3.63 7.76
N ASP A 2 4.57 -4.89 8.16
CA ASP A 2 5.29 -6.02 7.58
C ASP A 2 4.66 -6.45 6.25
N ILE A 3 5.48 -6.72 5.23
CA ILE A 3 4.97 -7.07 3.89
C ILE A 3 4.19 -8.39 3.83
N ARG A 4 4.35 -9.25 4.83
CA ARG A 4 3.57 -10.49 4.93
C ARG A 4 2.14 -10.23 5.38
N GLU A 5 1.90 -9.08 6.01
CA GLU A 5 0.59 -8.64 6.48
C GLU A 5 -0.19 -7.92 5.38
N VAL A 6 0.52 -7.26 4.47
CA VAL A 6 -0.09 -6.58 3.32
C VAL A 6 -0.65 -7.59 2.32
N ARG A 7 -1.92 -7.42 1.96
CA ARG A 7 -2.62 -8.27 1.00
C ARG A 7 -3.38 -7.43 -0.04
N PRO A 8 -3.51 -7.91 -1.29
CA PRO A 8 -4.41 -7.30 -2.25
C PRO A 8 -5.85 -7.26 -1.72
N GLY A 9 -6.52 -6.13 -1.93
CA GLY A 9 -7.82 -5.80 -1.37
C GLY A 9 -7.79 -5.21 0.04
N MET A 10 -6.61 -5.00 0.63
CA MET A 10 -6.48 -4.35 1.94
C MET A 10 -6.53 -2.83 1.79
N TYR A 11 -7.22 -2.16 2.72
CA TYR A 11 -7.16 -0.71 2.85
C TYR A 11 -5.98 -0.30 3.73
N CYS A 12 -5.22 0.70 3.32
CA CYS A 12 -4.02 1.15 4.01
C CYS A 12 -3.89 2.68 3.95
N GLN A 13 -3.07 3.24 4.84
CA GLN A 13 -2.68 4.64 4.77
C GLN A 13 -1.23 4.80 4.32
N THR A 14 -0.99 5.82 3.53
CA THR A 14 0.35 6.28 3.14
C THR A 14 0.47 7.75 3.53
N ARG A 15 1.67 8.32 3.39
CA ARG A 15 1.91 9.76 3.62
C ARG A 15 1.05 10.68 2.75
N GLU A 16 0.63 10.19 1.60
CA GLU A 16 -0.15 10.97 0.62
C GLU A 16 -1.65 10.79 0.79
N GLY A 17 -2.07 9.93 1.71
CA GLY A 17 -3.46 9.65 1.99
C GLY A 17 -3.76 8.16 1.97
N ALA A 18 -5.06 7.87 1.98
CA ALA A 18 -5.55 6.51 2.05
C ALA A 18 -5.63 5.85 0.67
N ALA A 19 -5.42 4.54 0.64
CA ALA A 19 -5.34 3.78 -0.60
C ALA A 19 -5.70 2.31 -0.40
N TRP A 20 -6.10 1.68 -1.50
CA TRP A 20 -6.36 0.24 -1.57
C TRP A 20 -5.18 -0.48 -2.21
N VAL A 21 -4.76 -1.59 -1.59
CA VAL A 21 -3.73 -2.46 -2.15
C VAL A 21 -4.31 -3.23 -3.32
N LEU A 22 -3.74 -3.03 -4.50
CA LEU A 22 -4.08 -3.81 -5.70
C LEU A 22 -3.20 -5.06 -5.80
N GLU A 23 -1.89 -4.89 -5.64
CA GLU A 23 -0.89 -5.95 -5.80
C GLU A 23 0.27 -5.76 -4.81
N VAL A 24 0.93 -6.86 -4.46
CA VAL A 24 2.07 -6.88 -3.53
C VAL A 24 3.20 -7.69 -4.14
N ASP A 25 4.29 -7.03 -4.49
CA ASP A 25 5.54 -7.67 -4.89
C ASP A 25 6.45 -7.86 -3.68
N ARG A 26 6.47 -9.08 -3.16
CA ARG A 26 7.22 -9.41 -1.94
C ARG A 26 8.72 -9.50 -2.16
N GLN A 27 9.16 -9.76 -3.39
CA GLN A 27 10.59 -9.90 -3.69
C GLN A 27 11.30 -8.55 -3.64
N ASN A 28 10.68 -7.52 -4.21
CA ASN A 28 11.21 -6.16 -4.30
C ASN A 28 10.64 -5.22 -3.22
N ARG A 29 9.73 -5.74 -2.38
CA ARG A 29 9.03 -5.01 -1.32
C ARG A 29 8.17 -3.84 -1.82
N LEU A 30 7.55 -4.02 -2.97
CA LEU A 30 6.75 -3.00 -3.63
C LEU A 30 5.27 -3.34 -3.51
N VAL A 31 4.45 -2.31 -3.42
CA VAL A 31 2.99 -2.42 -3.30
C VAL A 31 2.36 -1.47 -4.30
N LEU A 32 1.47 -2.00 -5.12
CA LEU A 32 0.67 -1.21 -6.04
C LEU A 32 -0.60 -0.77 -5.31
N LEU A 33 -0.84 0.53 -5.28
CA LEU A 33 -1.91 1.15 -4.54
C LEU A 33 -2.85 1.93 -5.46
N GLN A 34 -4.15 1.79 -5.25
CA GLN A 34 -5.17 2.65 -5.82
C GLN A 34 -5.60 3.67 -4.79
N ARG A 35 -5.22 4.93 -4.99
CA ARG A 35 -5.72 6.03 -4.15
C ARG A 35 -7.14 6.39 -4.56
N GLU A 36 -7.92 6.94 -3.62
CA GLU A 36 -9.29 7.35 -3.90
C GLU A 36 -9.37 8.58 -4.81
N ASP A 37 -8.41 9.51 -4.67
CA ASP A 37 -8.38 10.76 -5.42
C ASP A 37 -7.59 10.67 -6.74
N GLU A 38 -6.91 9.54 -6.99
CA GLU A 38 -6.12 9.34 -8.21
C GLU A 38 -6.77 8.31 -9.12
N THR A 39 -6.74 8.57 -10.43
CA THR A 39 -7.22 7.62 -11.45
C THR A 39 -6.18 6.57 -11.83
N THR A 40 -4.91 6.81 -11.50
CA THR A 40 -3.79 5.93 -11.85
C THR A 40 -3.24 5.29 -10.57
N PRO A 41 -3.04 3.96 -10.56
CA PRO A 41 -2.44 3.31 -9.42
C PRO A 41 -0.97 3.69 -9.28
N VAL A 42 -0.51 3.86 -8.05
CA VAL A 42 0.85 4.25 -7.70
C VAL A 42 1.58 3.10 -7.04
N GLN A 43 2.84 2.92 -7.39
CA GLN A 43 3.68 1.90 -6.78
C GLN A 43 4.55 2.52 -5.69
N VAL A 44 4.45 1.99 -4.47
CA VAL A 44 5.22 2.47 -3.32
C VAL A 44 6.00 1.33 -2.67
N CYS A 45 6.98 1.67 -1.84
CA CYS A 45 7.63 0.71 -0.97
C CYS A 45 6.68 0.34 0.17
N VAL A 46 6.71 -0.90 0.64
CA VAL A 46 5.93 -1.32 1.83
C VAL A 46 6.25 -0.50 3.07
N ASP A 47 7.47 0.05 3.16
CA ASP A 47 7.93 0.94 4.23
C ASP A 47 7.19 2.29 4.26
N ASP A 48 6.65 2.72 3.11
CA ASP A 48 5.85 3.94 2.98
C ASP A 48 4.38 3.75 3.42
N ILE A 49 3.96 2.49 3.59
CA ILE A 49 2.65 2.18 4.16
C ILE A 49 2.75 2.42 5.66
N LEU A 50 2.00 3.42 6.11
CA LEU A 50 1.89 3.75 7.52
C LEU A 50 1.27 2.54 8.23
N ASP A 51 2.01 2.07 9.22
CA ASP A 51 1.45 1.11 10.16
C ASP A 51 0.24 1.80 10.80
N SER A 52 -0.96 1.21 10.65
CA SER A 52 -2.09 1.56 11.51
C SER A 52 -1.81 0.98 12.90
N GLY A 53 -0.71 1.42 13.50
CA GLY A 53 -0.32 1.09 14.85
C GLY A 53 -1.11 2.00 15.78
N GLU A 54 -1.97 1.38 16.58
CA GLU A 54 -2.37 1.92 17.88
C GLU A 54 -1.13 2.13 18.77
#